data_AF-A0A969JNC7-F1
#
_entry.id   AF-A0A969JNC7-F1
#
_cell.length_a   1.000
_cell.length_b   1.000
_cell.length_c   1.000
_cell.angle_alpha   90.00
_cell.angle_beta   90.00
_cell.angle_gamma   90.00
#
_symmetry.space_group_name_H-M   'P 1'
#
loop_
_entity.id
_entity.type
_entity.pdbx_description
1 polymer ?
#
loop_
_entity_poly.entity_id
_entity_poly.type
_entity_poly.pdbx_seq_one_letter_code
_entity_poly.pdbx_strand_id
1 'polypeptide(L)' 'MKILILHQHFNSPQKGGAIRSWYLATALVHAGHHVTVVTGEENRNVSKKW' A
#
# COMPACT_ATOMS: atom_id res chain seq x y z
N MET A 1 -2.81 16.28 9.56
CA MET A 1 -2.21 15.37 10.57
C MET A 1 -1.19 14.46 9.90
N LYS A 2 -0.29 13.84 10.67
CA LYS A 2 0.61 12.78 10.18
C LYS A 2 -0.07 11.42 10.40
N ILE A 3 -0.15 10.60 9.36
CA ILE A 3 -0.82 9.30 9.37
C ILE A 3 0.16 8.25 8.84
N LEU A 4 0.35 7.17 9.59
CA LEU A 4 1.13 6.00 9.17
C LEU A 4 0.17 4.86 8.83
N ILE A 5 0.24 4.34 7.61
CA ILE A 5 -0.50 3.16 7.18
C ILE A 5 0.48 1.99 7.05
N LEU A 6 0.23 0.92 7.81
CA LEU A 6 0.91 -0.37 7.64
C LEU A 6 -0.01 -1.28 6.83
N HIS A 7 0.45 -1.75 5.67
CA HIS A 7 -0.38 -2.60 4.82
C HIS A 7 0.45 -3.65 4.08
N GLN A 8 0.05 -4.91 4.14
CA GLN A 8 0.80 -6.02 3.53
C GLN A 8 1.05 -5.86 2.02
N HIS A 9 0.09 -5.28 1.27
CA HIS A 9 0.22 -5.05 -0.17
C HIS A 9 -0.31 -3.67 -0.56
N PHE A 10 0.53 -2.78 -1.07
CA PHE A 10 0.09 -1.46 -1.54
C PHE A 10 0.21 -1.38 -3.05
N ASN A 11 -0.91 -1.65 -3.74
CA ASN A 11 -0.97 -1.70 -5.19
C ASN A 11 -1.69 -0.48 -5.75
N SER A 12 -1.14 0.07 -6.84
CA SER A 12 -1.82 1.10 -7.62
C SER A 12 -2.95 0.49 -8.48
N PRO A 13 -3.90 1.31 -8.94
CA PRO A 13 -4.97 0.85 -9.83
C PRO A 13 -4.47 0.14 -11.09
N GLN A 14 -3.31 0.54 -11.63
CA GLN A 14 -2.71 -0.06 -12.83
C GLN A 14 -2.23 -1.50 -12.60
N LYS A 15 -1.76 -1.82 -11.39
CA LYS A 15 -1.31 -3.17 -11.04
C LYS A 15 -2.47 -4.13 -10.77
N GLY A 16 -3.64 -3.60 -10.37
CA GLY A 16 -4.81 -4.38 -9.98
C GLY A 16 -4.60 -5.14 -8.65
N GLY A 17 -5.69 -5.66 -8.10
CA GLY A 17 -5.69 -6.45 -6.86
C GLY A 17 -5.42 -5.63 -5.57
N ALA A 18 -6.25 -5.84 -4.54
CA ALA A 18 -6.07 -5.24 -3.21
C ALA A 18 -5.86 -3.69 -3.16
N ILE A 19 -6.48 -2.94 -4.08
CA ILE A 19 -6.24 -1.49 -4.28
C ILE A 19 -6.97 -0.55 -3.29
N ARG A 20 -7.70 -1.07 -2.30
CA ARG A 20 -8.48 -0.22 -1.37
C ARG A 20 -7.59 0.69 -0.52
N SER A 21 -6.43 0.17 -0.11
CA SER A 21 -5.44 0.94 0.65
C SER A 21 -4.92 2.13 -0.14
N TRP A 22 -4.78 2.00 -1.47
CA TRP A 22 -4.42 3.11 -2.37
C TRP A 22 -5.44 4.24 -2.31
N TYR A 23 -6.72 3.95 -2.57
CA TYR A 23 -7.78 4.98 -2.55
C TYR A 23 -7.94 5.64 -1.18
N LEU A 24 -7.81 4.87 -0.10
CA LEU A 24 -7.82 5.42 1.26
C LEU A 24 -6.67 6.41 1.45
N ALA A 25 -5.43 6.02 1.12
CA ALA A 25 -4.27 6.90 1.24
C ALA A 25 -4.42 8.16 0.38
N THR A 26 -4.89 8.03 -0.86
CA THR A 26 -5.16 9.16 -1.76
C THR A 26 -6.22 10.10 -1.20
N ALA A 27 -7.33 9.57 -0.68
CA ALA A 27 -8.38 10.38 -0.07
C ALA A 27 -7.88 11.16 1.16
N LEU A 28 -7.06 10.54 2.01
CA LEU A 28 -6.45 11.19 3.17
C LEU A 28 -5.47 12.31 2.77
N VAL A 29 -4.68 12.09 1.71
CA VAL A 29 -3.82 13.14 1.14
C VAL A 29 -4.66 14.29 0.58
N HIS A 30 -5.74 14.00 -0.16
CA HIS A 30 -6.65 15.02 -0.68
C HIS A 30 -7.35 15.81 0.43
N ALA A 31 -7.58 15.20 1.59
CA ALA A 31 -8.09 15.87 2.80
C ALA A 31 -7.03 16.72 3.53
N GLY A 32 -5.80 16.84 3.00
CA GLY A 32 -4.73 17.66 3.58
C GLY A 32 -3.93 16.96 4.68
N HIS A 33 -3.94 15.63 4.73
CA HIS A 33 -3.11 14.86 5.66
C HIS A 33 -1.76 14.47 5.04
N HIS A 34 -0.72 14.43 5.87
CA HIS A 34 0.56 13.86 5.49
C HIS A 34 0.50 12.35 5.77
N VAL A 35 0.50 11.53 4.72
CA VAL A 35 0.35 10.08 4.82
C VAL A 35 1.66 9.40 4.42
N THR A 36 2.17 8.54 5.30
CA THR A 36 3.28 7.62 5.00
C THR A 36 2.72 6.21 4.96
N VAL A 37 3.01 5.47 3.88
CA VAL A 37 2.61 4.06 3.76
C VAL A 37 3.87 3.20 3.85
N VAL A 38 3.86 2.22 4.76
CA VAL A 38 4.87 1.16 4.83
C VAL A 38 4.19 -0.13 4.40
N THR A 39 4.77 -0.79 3.41
CA THR A 39 4.19 -1.99 2.82
C THR A 39 5.21 -3.11 2.67
N GLY A 40 4.72 -4.33 2.56
CA GLY A 40 5.56 -5.48 2.29
C GLY A 40 6.09 -5.45 0.86
N GLU A 41 7.32 -5.88 0.68
CA GLU A 41 7.87 -6.13 -0.65
C GLU A 41 7.21 -7.37 -1.27
N GLU A 42 6.84 -7.29 -2.54
CA GLU A 42 6.42 -8.47 -3.30
C GLU A 42 7.65 -9.34 -3.56
N ASN A 43 7.92 -10.29 -2.66
CA ASN A 43 9.01 -11.25 -2.78
C ASN A 43 8.89 -12.03 -4.11
N ARG A 44 9.61 -11.59 -5.16
CA ARG A 44 9.59 -12.21 -6.49
C ARG A 44 10.35 -13.53 -6.60
N ASN A 45 11.10 -13.94 -5.58
CA ASN A 45 12.00 -15.10 -5.66
C ASN A 45 11.99 -15.96 -4.39
N VAL A 46 10.83 -16.43 -3.93
CA VAL A 46 10.81 -17.56 -3.00
C VAL A 46 10.67 -18.83 -3.84
N SER A 47 11.81 -19.44 -4.19
CA SER A 47 11.82 -20.85 -4.54
C SER A 47 11.37 -21.61 -3.28
N LYS A 48 10.06 -21.89 -3.16
CA LYS A 48 9.55 -22.76 -2.12
C LYS A 48 10.11 -24.16 -2.38
N LYS A 49 11.24 -24.47 -1.75
CA LYS A 49 11.63 -25.86 -1.49
C LYS A 49 10.79 -26.32 -0.30
N TRP A 50 9.87 -27.24 -0.59
CA TRP A 50 9.22 -28.08 0.41
C TRP A 50 10.14 -29.23 0.76
#